data_AF-A0A346MVA0-F1
#
_entry.id   AF-A0A346MVA0-F1
#
_cell.length_a   1.000
_cell.length_b   1.000
_cell.length_c   1.000
_cell.angle_alpha   90.00
_cell.angle_beta   90.00
_cell.angle_gamma   90.00
#
_symmetry.space_group_name_H-M   'P 1'
#
loop_
_entity.id
_entity.type
_entity.pdbx_description
1 polymer ?
#
loop_
_entity_poly.entity_id
_entity_poly.type
_entity_poly.pdbx_seq_one_letter_code
_entity_poly.pdbx_strand_id
1 'polypeptide(L)'
;MPMSASELLREVPRVRQVPGEAARRWFSSTTMDLIFWLDERGQPFGLQLCYDVGRRERAITWEVDRGFRHDRVESGDNVHASHSMAPILLPAGGFDRDKVLQGFERAAASLPVAVRDFVRKVLSAWPGAPAIAAARPQRGCPPAQPPAGFFSRWWEY
;
A
#
# COMPACT_ATOMS: atom_id res chain seq x y z
N MET A 1 21.37 -11.67 -9.07
CA MET A 1 21.65 -10.29 -9.52
C MET A 1 21.27 -9.35 -8.40
N PRO A 2 22.17 -8.45 -7.96
CA PRO A 2 21.81 -7.43 -6.98
C PRO A 2 20.73 -6.51 -7.58
N MET A 3 19.71 -6.17 -6.81
CA MET A 3 18.71 -5.21 -7.25
C MET A 3 19.29 -3.80 -7.29
N SER A 4 18.85 -3.03 -8.28
CA SER A 4 19.21 -1.63 -8.39
C SER A 4 18.48 -0.81 -7.33
N ALA A 5 19.07 0.32 -6.91
CA ALA A 5 18.50 1.17 -5.86
C ALA A 5 17.12 1.76 -6.22
N SER A 6 16.77 1.79 -7.51
CA SER A 6 15.49 2.20 -8.09
C SER A 6 14.42 1.11 -8.04
N GLU A 7 14.81 -0.17 -7.91
CA GLU A 7 13.89 -1.32 -7.76
C GLU A 7 13.44 -1.48 -6.29
N LEU A 8 14.11 -0.81 -5.36
CA LEU A 8 13.77 -0.78 -3.94
C LEU A 8 12.65 0.23 -3.67
N LEU A 9 11.68 -0.18 -2.85
CA LEU A 9 10.61 0.67 -2.35
C LEU A 9 11.18 1.76 -1.44
N ARG A 10 10.81 3.00 -1.75
CA ARG A 10 11.18 4.19 -0.97
C ARG A 10 9.96 5.00 -0.66
N GLU A 11 9.90 5.55 0.54
CA GLU A 11 8.82 6.46 0.91
C GLU A 11 8.86 7.70 0.02
N VAL A 12 7.70 8.04 -0.54
CA VAL A 12 7.49 9.29 -1.25
C VAL A 12 7.08 10.33 -0.20
N PRO A 13 7.97 11.27 0.17
CA PRO A 13 7.62 12.28 1.17
C PRO A 13 6.55 13.23 0.60
N ARG A 14 5.74 13.82 1.49
CA ARG A 14 4.72 14.83 1.16
C ARG A 14 3.67 14.36 0.15
N VAL A 15 3.22 13.11 0.26
CA VAL A 15 2.05 12.64 -0.48
C VAL A 15 0.87 13.55 -0.18
N ARG A 16 0.18 14.01 -1.24
CA ARG A 16 -1.05 14.79 -1.13
C ARG A 16 -2.04 14.08 -0.21
N GLN A 17 -2.41 14.74 0.89
CA GLN A 17 -3.51 14.31 1.75
C GLN A 17 -4.77 15.03 1.27
N VAL A 18 -5.88 14.30 1.18
CA VAL A 18 -7.17 14.87 0.76
C VAL A 18 -8.01 15.13 2.02
N PRO A 19 -8.45 16.37 2.27
CA PRO A 19 -9.33 16.65 3.40
C PRO A 19 -10.60 15.78 3.34
N GLY A 20 -10.92 15.12 4.45
CA GLY A 20 -12.06 14.19 4.55
C GLY A 20 -11.77 12.75 4.11
N GLU A 21 -10.57 12.46 3.59
CA GLU A 21 -10.10 11.09 3.36
C GLU A 21 -9.13 10.65 4.47
N ALA A 22 -8.99 9.33 4.63
CA ALA A 22 -8.01 8.77 5.53
C ALA A 22 -6.58 9.15 5.12
N ALA A 23 -5.72 9.38 6.11
CA ALA A 23 -4.32 9.70 5.84
C ALA A 23 -3.66 8.54 5.09
N ARG A 24 -2.77 8.87 4.14
CA ARG A 24 -2.07 7.85 3.33
C ARG A 24 -0.57 8.02 3.32
N ARG A 25 0.13 6.89 3.31
CA ARG A 25 1.56 6.80 3.04
C ARG A 25 1.78 6.04 1.74
N TRP A 26 2.79 6.44 0.97
CA TRP A 26 3.09 5.84 -0.31
C TRP A 26 4.58 5.56 -0.39
N PHE A 27 4.91 4.32 -0.77
CA PHE A 27 6.23 3.86 -1.11
C PHE A 27 6.23 3.46 -2.57
N SER A 28 7.22 3.88 -3.34
CA SER A 28 7.29 3.64 -4.77
C SER A 28 8.66 3.10 -5.17
N SER A 29 8.67 2.26 -6.19
CA SER A 29 9.84 1.80 -6.93
C SER A 29 9.51 1.72 -8.41
N THR A 30 10.48 1.37 -9.25
CA THR A 30 10.24 1.19 -10.70
C THR A 30 9.35 -0.01 -11.04
N THR A 31 9.11 -0.92 -10.09
CA THR A 31 8.39 -2.17 -10.33
C THR A 31 7.17 -2.36 -9.44
N MET A 32 7.05 -1.58 -8.37
CA MET A 32 6.00 -1.72 -7.35
C MET A 32 5.63 -0.38 -6.72
N ASP A 33 4.36 -0.25 -6.36
CA ASP A 33 3.87 0.81 -5.49
C ASP A 33 3.14 0.20 -4.29
N LEU A 34 3.42 0.71 -3.10
CA LEU A 34 2.79 0.32 -1.85
C LEU A 34 2.16 1.53 -1.19
N ILE A 35 0.85 1.47 -0.98
CA ILE A 35 0.07 2.54 -0.36
C ILE A 35 -0.56 1.98 0.91
N PHE A 36 -0.47 2.73 2.01
CA PHE A 36 -1.21 2.46 3.24
C PHE A 36 -2.26 3.53 3.48
N TRP A 37 -3.42 3.10 3.99
CA TRP A 37 -4.39 3.99 4.61
C TRP A 37 -4.30 3.85 6.13
N LEU A 38 -4.20 4.99 6.81
CA LEU A 38 -4.00 5.08 8.26
C LEU A 38 -5.26 5.61 8.95
N ASP A 39 -5.55 5.06 10.11
CA ASP A 39 -6.58 5.58 11.01
C ASP A 39 -6.09 6.82 11.78
N GLU A 40 -6.94 7.35 12.66
CA GLU A 40 -6.64 8.51 13.50
C GLU A 40 -5.48 8.30 14.48
N ARG A 41 -5.14 7.03 14.77
CA ARG A 41 -4.02 6.63 15.63
C ARG A 41 -2.75 6.35 14.81
N GLY A 42 -2.80 6.55 13.49
CA GLY A 42 -1.72 6.22 12.57
C GLY A 42 -1.56 4.72 12.32
N GLN A 43 -2.54 3.88 12.67
CA GLN A 43 -2.52 2.45 12.38
C GLN A 43 -2.98 2.18 10.95
N PRO A 44 -2.27 1.32 10.19
CA PRO A 44 -2.73 0.92 8.88
C PRO A 44 -3.98 0.04 8.99
N PHE A 45 -5.12 0.52 8.48
CA PHE A 45 -6.36 -0.26 8.38
C PHE A 45 -6.60 -0.83 6.97
N GLY A 46 -5.76 -0.44 6.02
CA GLY A 46 -5.77 -0.99 4.68
C GLY A 46 -4.46 -0.73 3.95
N LEU A 47 -4.24 -1.50 2.89
CA LEU A 47 -3.11 -1.35 2.00
C LEU A 47 -3.51 -1.62 0.55
N GLN A 48 -2.75 -1.05 -0.36
CA GLN A 48 -2.75 -1.40 -1.77
C GLN A 48 -1.33 -1.65 -2.23
N LEU A 49 -1.09 -2.81 -2.83
CA LEU A 49 0.17 -3.18 -3.45
C LEU A 49 -0.04 -3.31 -4.95
N CYS A 50 0.51 -2.37 -5.71
CA CYS A 50 0.64 -2.49 -7.17
C CYS A 50 1.95 -3.19 -7.49
N TYR A 51 1.90 -4.16 -8.40
CA TYR A 51 3.05 -4.94 -8.82
C TYR A 51 3.01 -5.23 -10.31
N ASP A 52 4.15 -5.68 -10.86
CA ASP A 52 4.38 -5.79 -12.30
C ASP A 52 4.15 -4.43 -13.03
N VAL A 53 4.45 -3.32 -12.33
CA VAL A 53 4.37 -1.94 -12.86
C VAL A 53 5.25 -1.83 -14.10
N GLY A 54 4.74 -1.17 -15.15
CA GLY A 54 5.42 -1.07 -16.46
C GLY A 54 5.34 -2.34 -17.32
N ARG A 55 4.59 -3.37 -16.89
CA ARG A 55 4.34 -4.59 -17.68
C ARG A 55 2.86 -4.94 -17.73
N ARG A 56 2.40 -5.78 -16.80
CA ARG A 56 1.01 -6.24 -16.66
C ARG A 56 0.57 -5.88 -15.27
N GLU A 57 0.41 -4.58 -15.07
CA GLU A 57 0.20 -4.01 -13.74
C GLU A 57 -1.05 -4.61 -13.10
N ARG A 58 -0.92 -4.94 -11.83
CA ARG A 58 -1.97 -5.53 -11.00
C ARG A 58 -1.92 -4.90 -9.64
N ALA A 59 -3.09 -4.78 -9.01
CA ALA A 59 -3.22 -4.24 -7.68
C ALA A 59 -3.86 -5.27 -6.76
N ILE A 60 -3.23 -5.51 -5.61
CA ILE A 60 -3.85 -6.20 -4.48
C ILE A 60 -4.26 -5.12 -3.50
N THR A 61 -5.57 -4.97 -3.29
CA THR A 61 -6.11 -4.08 -2.28
C THR A 61 -6.63 -4.92 -1.13
N TRP A 62 -6.29 -4.53 0.09
CA TRP A 62 -6.89 -5.10 1.28
C TRP A 62 -7.32 -3.98 2.23
N GLU A 63 -8.55 -4.06 2.73
CA GLU A 63 -9.09 -3.17 3.76
C GLU A 63 -9.79 -4.02 4.83
N VAL A 64 -9.70 -3.63 6.10
CA VAL A 64 -10.26 -4.39 7.22
C VAL A 64 -11.74 -4.78 7.05
N ASP A 65 -12.57 -3.87 6.52
CA ASP A 65 -14.02 -4.12 6.35
C ASP A 65 -14.38 -4.75 5.00
N ARG A 66 -13.46 -4.77 4.03
CA ARG A 66 -13.75 -5.18 2.64
C ARG A 66 -13.01 -6.45 2.22
N GLY A 67 -12.02 -6.88 3.01
CA GLY A 67 -11.18 -8.02 2.68
C GLY A 67 -10.27 -7.74 1.49
N PHE A 68 -9.85 -8.80 0.80
CA PHE A 68 -8.95 -8.74 -0.34
C PHE A 68 -9.69 -8.53 -1.65
N ARG A 69 -9.11 -7.69 -2.50
CA ARG A 69 -9.47 -7.53 -3.91
C ARG A 69 -8.20 -7.59 -4.74
N HIS A 70 -8.25 -8.33 -5.85
CA HIS A 70 -7.15 -8.43 -6.80
C HIS A 70 -7.65 -7.94 -8.15
N ASP A 71 -7.03 -6.89 -8.63
CA ASP A 71 -7.48 -6.13 -9.79
C ASP A 71 -6.37 -6.09 -10.84
N ARG A 72 -6.74 -6.12 -12.13
CA ARG A 72 -5.83 -5.75 -13.21
C ARG A 72 -5.85 -4.24 -13.37
N VAL A 73 -4.68 -3.64 -13.53
CA VAL A 73 -4.55 -2.23 -13.85
C VAL A 73 -4.19 -2.12 -15.32
N GLU A 74 -5.11 -1.62 -16.12
CA GLU A 74 -4.81 -1.21 -17.49
C GLU A 74 -4.31 0.23 -17.44
N SER A 75 -3.01 0.42 -17.71
CA SER A 75 -2.42 1.73 -17.79
C SER A 75 -2.92 2.42 -19.06
N GLY A 76 -3.94 3.27 -18.91
CA GLY A 76 -4.24 4.27 -19.92
C GLY A 76 -3.08 5.25 -19.96
N ASP A 77 -2.43 5.34 -21.10
CA ASP A 77 -1.25 6.14 -21.41
C ASP A 77 -1.29 7.52 -20.72
N ASN A 78 -0.56 7.71 -19.60
CA ASN A 78 -0.01 9.01 -19.18
C ASN A 78 0.83 8.95 -17.89
N VAL A 79 2.03 9.50 -18.03
CA VAL A 79 3.08 9.71 -17.05
C VAL A 79 2.74 10.93 -16.17
N HIS A 80 2.91 10.78 -14.85
CA HIS A 80 2.95 11.85 -13.83
C HIS A 80 1.81 12.89 -13.82
N ALA A 81 0.77 12.64 -13.01
CA ALA A 81 0.20 13.62 -12.08
C ALA A 81 -1.05 13.03 -11.42
N SER A 82 -1.33 13.50 -10.22
CA SER A 82 -2.52 13.18 -9.45
C SER A 82 -3.81 13.32 -10.29
N HIS A 83 -4.62 12.26 -10.29
CA HIS A 83 -6.04 12.19 -10.72
C HIS A 83 -6.32 11.86 -12.18
N SER A 84 -6.58 10.57 -12.41
CA SER A 84 -7.80 10.07 -13.07
C SER A 84 -7.98 8.59 -12.65
N MET A 85 -8.48 8.30 -11.44
CA MET A 85 -9.90 8.05 -11.14
C MET A 85 -10.64 7.20 -12.19
N ALA A 86 -10.08 6.06 -12.55
CA ALA A 86 -10.73 4.74 -12.43
C ALA A 86 -9.88 3.72 -13.21
N PRO A 87 -8.86 3.09 -12.60
CA PRO A 87 -8.40 1.82 -13.16
C PRO A 87 -9.63 0.93 -13.32
N ILE A 88 -9.81 0.29 -14.49
CA ILE A 88 -10.87 -0.69 -14.70
C ILE A 88 -10.48 -1.90 -13.85
N LEU A 89 -10.90 -1.88 -12.58
CA LEU A 89 -10.68 -2.90 -11.57
C LEU A 89 -11.51 -4.14 -11.95
N LEU A 90 -10.99 -4.93 -12.89
CA LEU A 90 -11.56 -6.23 -13.22
C LEU A 90 -11.17 -7.20 -12.10
N PRO A 91 -12.12 -7.92 -11.48
CA PRO A 91 -11.78 -8.98 -10.53
C PRO A 91 -10.91 -10.00 -11.25
N ALA A 92 -9.61 -9.96 -11.00
CA ALA A 92 -8.76 -11.07 -11.30
C ALA A 92 -9.06 -12.15 -10.25
N GLY A 93 -9.12 -13.42 -10.67
CA GLY A 93 -9.15 -14.53 -9.73
C GLY A 93 -7.96 -14.51 -8.76
N GLY A 94 -7.76 -15.59 -8.00
CA GLY A 94 -6.64 -15.68 -7.04
C GLY A 94 -5.30 -15.23 -7.64
N PHE A 95 -4.48 -14.55 -6.85
CA PHE A 95 -3.11 -14.18 -7.22
C PHE A 95 -2.11 -15.22 -6.73
N ASP A 96 -0.96 -15.29 -7.40
CA ASP A 96 0.17 -16.09 -6.95
C ASP A 96 0.82 -15.41 -5.74
N ARG A 97 0.36 -15.79 -4.55
CA ARG A 97 0.78 -15.20 -3.28
C ARG A 97 2.28 -15.30 -3.07
N ASP A 98 2.87 -16.45 -3.36
CA ASP A 98 4.27 -16.71 -3.06
C ASP A 98 5.17 -15.90 -4.01
N LYS A 99 4.77 -15.75 -5.28
CA LYS A 99 5.46 -14.85 -6.22
C LYS A 99 5.37 -13.39 -5.81
N VAL A 100 4.19 -12.92 -5.39
CA VAL A 100 4.00 -11.53 -4.94
C VAL A 100 4.81 -11.25 -3.67
N LEU A 101 4.75 -12.15 -2.67
CA LEU A 101 5.55 -12.04 -1.44
C LEU A 101 7.05 -11.99 -1.76
N GLN A 102 7.56 -12.90 -2.59
CA GLN A 102 8.98 -12.90 -2.94
C GLN A 102 9.41 -11.63 -3.69
N GLY A 103 8.54 -11.08 -4.54
CA GLY A 103 8.77 -9.80 -5.19
C GLY A 103 8.83 -8.65 -4.19
N PHE A 104 7.84 -8.59 -3.29
CA PHE A 104 7.76 -7.61 -2.23
C PHE A 104 8.96 -7.66 -1.29
N GLU A 105 9.36 -8.82 -0.78
CA GLU A 105 10.50 -8.96 0.15
C GLU A 105 11.80 -8.41 -0.44
N ARG A 106 11.99 -8.63 -1.75
CA ARG A 106 13.12 -8.04 -2.47
C ARG A 106 12.98 -6.52 -2.50
N ALA A 107 11.88 -6.00 -3.04
CA ALA A 107 11.65 -4.56 -3.18
C ALA A 107 11.67 -3.81 -1.83
N ALA A 108 11.22 -4.46 -0.77
CA ALA A 108 11.10 -3.89 0.56
C ALA A 108 12.39 -3.98 1.38
N ALA A 109 13.53 -4.38 0.82
CA ALA A 109 14.77 -4.58 1.59
C ALA A 109 15.23 -3.32 2.35
N SER A 110 14.97 -2.12 1.81
CA SER A 110 15.24 -0.83 2.46
C SER A 110 14.12 -0.31 3.35
N LEU A 111 12.97 -0.98 3.37
CA LEU A 111 11.83 -0.55 4.17
C LEU A 111 12.00 -0.95 5.64
N PRO A 112 11.32 -0.21 6.53
CA PRO A 112 11.11 -0.62 7.90
C PRO A 112 10.76 -2.08 8.12
N VAL A 113 11.31 -2.72 9.16
CA VAL A 113 10.89 -4.08 9.59
C VAL A 113 9.38 -4.13 9.85
N ALA A 114 8.83 -3.16 10.59
CA ALA A 114 7.41 -3.11 10.89
C ALA A 114 6.52 -3.03 9.63
N VAL A 115 6.94 -2.27 8.60
CA VAL A 115 6.22 -2.18 7.32
C VAL A 115 6.28 -3.50 6.58
N ARG A 116 7.46 -4.12 6.50
CA ARG A 116 7.65 -5.45 5.89
C ARG A 116 6.77 -6.50 6.55
N ASP A 117 6.81 -6.59 7.87
CA ASP A 117 6.07 -7.58 8.63
C ASP A 117 4.56 -7.37 8.51
N PHE A 118 4.09 -6.11 8.48
CA PHE A 118 2.69 -5.80 8.26
C PHE A 118 2.21 -6.28 6.88
N VAL A 119 2.90 -5.91 5.80
CA VAL A 119 2.54 -6.32 4.44
C VAL A 119 2.61 -7.84 4.31
N ARG A 120 3.67 -8.47 4.83
CA ARG A 120 3.83 -9.93 4.86
C ARG A 120 2.67 -10.60 5.57
N LYS A 121 2.30 -10.12 6.77
CA LYS A 121 1.16 -10.64 7.55
C LYS A 121 -0.14 -10.53 6.76
N VAL A 122 -0.39 -9.40 6.12
CA VAL A 122 -1.59 -9.20 5.31
C VAL A 122 -1.58 -10.17 4.13
N LEU A 123 -0.58 -10.12 3.24
CA LEU A 123 -0.53 -10.97 2.05
C LEU A 123 -0.55 -12.48 2.37
N SER A 124 0.02 -12.89 3.51
CA SER A 124 0.02 -14.29 3.95
C SER A 124 -1.36 -14.80 4.39
N ALA A 125 -2.26 -13.89 4.79
CA ALA A 125 -3.59 -14.23 5.26
C ALA A 125 -4.57 -14.55 4.12
N TRP A 126 -4.25 -14.24 2.86
CA TRP A 126 -5.09 -14.60 1.71
C TRP A 126 -5.27 -16.14 1.59
N PRO A 127 -6.49 -16.64 1.34
CA PRO A 127 -7.73 -15.92 1.02
C PRO A 127 -8.62 -15.52 2.22
N GLY A 128 -8.13 -15.64 3.45
CA GLY A 128 -8.81 -15.21 4.67
C GLY A 128 -8.60 -13.72 5.01
N ALA A 129 -8.77 -13.39 6.29
CA ALA A 129 -8.54 -12.04 6.83
C ALA A 129 -7.34 -12.05 7.80
N PRO A 130 -6.43 -11.08 7.72
CA PRO A 130 -5.35 -10.97 8.69
C PRO A 130 -5.91 -10.52 10.04
N ALA A 131 -5.43 -11.14 11.12
CA ALA A 131 -5.75 -10.71 12.47
C ALA A 131 -5.03 -9.39 12.80
N ILE A 132 -5.67 -8.26 12.53
CA ILE A 132 -5.18 -6.91 12.80
C ILE A 132 -6.19 -6.15 13.66
N ALA A 133 -5.70 -5.30 14.55
CA ALA A 133 -6.54 -4.55 15.50
C ALA A 133 -7.05 -3.21 14.94
N ALA A 134 -6.64 -2.82 13.73
CA ALA A 134 -6.99 -1.53 13.15
C ALA A 134 -8.44 -1.54 12.65
N ALA A 135 -9.14 -0.42 12.80
CA ALA A 135 -10.49 -0.21 12.31
C ALA A 135 -10.49 0.95 11.29
N ARG A 136 -11.43 0.91 10.33
CA ARG A 136 -11.62 2.04 9.42
C ARG A 136 -12.14 3.25 10.20
N PRO A 137 -11.61 4.47 9.98
CA PRO A 137 -12.17 5.67 10.58
C PRO A 137 -13.61 5.91 10.10
N GLN A 138 -14.48 6.37 11.00
CA GLN A 138 -15.88 6.69 10.71
C GLN A 138 -15.95 7.88 9.73
N ARG A 139 -16.79 7.78 8.68
CA ARG A 139 -16.98 8.89 7.72
C ARG A 139 -17.46 10.15 8.45
N GLY A 140 -16.76 11.27 8.24
CA GLY A 140 -17.12 12.58 8.80
C GLY A 140 -16.18 13.09 9.89
N CYS A 141 -15.25 12.27 10.39
CA CYS A 141 -14.16 12.78 11.22
C CYS A 141 -13.10 13.42 10.31
N PRO A 142 -12.71 14.69 10.51
CA PRO A 142 -11.59 15.26 9.77
C PRO A 142 -10.36 14.41 10.08
N PRO A 143 -9.51 14.07 9.08
CA PRO A 143 -8.26 13.39 9.37
C PRO A 143 -7.51 14.26 10.38
N ALA A 144 -7.29 13.73 11.59
CA ALA A 144 -6.41 14.37 12.55
C ALA A 144 -5.10 14.60 11.80
N GLN A 145 -4.73 15.86 11.57
CA GLN A 145 -3.39 16.15 11.10
C GLN A 145 -2.47 15.50 12.13
N PRO A 146 -1.67 14.49 11.74
CA PRO A 146 -0.73 13.90 12.68
C PRO A 146 0.11 15.06 13.24
N PRO A 147 0.24 15.19 14.57
CA PRO A 147 0.96 16.32 15.14
C PRO A 147 2.36 16.40 14.52
N ALA A 148 2.90 17.60 14.35
CA ALA A 148 4.24 17.77 13.80
C ALA A 148 5.23 16.90 14.60
N GLY A 149 5.82 15.88 13.96
CA GLY A 149 6.69 14.88 14.61
C GLY A 149 6.04 13.52 14.96
N PHE A 150 4.74 13.33 14.72
CA PHE A 150 4.06 12.03 14.93
C PHE A 150 4.55 10.94 13.97
N PHE A 151 5.00 11.35 12.78
CA PHE A 151 5.70 10.48 11.82
C PHE A 151 7.00 9.88 12.37
N SER A 152 7.57 10.46 13.44
CA SER A 152 8.81 9.98 14.07
C SER A 152 8.56 9.01 15.24
N ARG A 153 7.36 8.99 15.84
CA ARG A 153 7.10 8.22 17.08
C ARG A 153 6.70 6.75 16.88
N TRP A 154 6.44 6.34 15.63
CA TRP A 154 6.38 4.92 15.24
C TRP A 154 7.73 4.41 14.72
N TRP A 155 8.80 5.20 14.87
CA TRP A 155 10.07 5.05 14.15
C TRP A 155 11.36 5.11 15.01
N GLU A 156 11.26 5.01 16.32
CA GLU A 156 12.44 4.77 17.17
C GLU A 156 12.35 3.35 17.72
N TYR A 157 13.00 2.40 17.06
CA TYR A 157 13.71 1.21 17.59
C TYR A 157 14.12 0.30 16.42
#